data_AF-A0A937TI10-F1
#
_entry.id   AF-A0A937TI10-F1
#
_cell.length_a   1.000
_cell.length_b   1.000
_cell.length_c   1.000
_cell.angle_alpha   90.00
_cell.angle_beta   90.00
_cell.angle_gamma   90.00
#
_symmetry.space_group_name_H-M   'P 1'
#
loop_
_entity.id
_entity.type
_entity.pdbx_description
1 polymer ?
#
loop_
_entity_poly.entity_id
_entity_poly.type
_entity_poly.pdbx_seq_one_letter_code
_entity_poly.pdbx_strand_id
1 'polypeptide(L)'
;NIEIWIIPLLNPDGWKYVVEENLANPWWRKNQRDNNENGTFDPDYDGVDINRNYDYNWAIGGSGDPSSWTYRGPAPFSEKEAQAKRDLALSQKFVLSISYHSHGEIVIYSWSDVPPAPDQQLIIDIADSIASRIPLFSSGGSYEPTSSNCTNGFSRCWMYVVAGSLEYTVETAPEFIPPGPDGIQIAQDNVAGALYLLDRVFGPGLTGHITDAFTGEPLLATVKVLEIFDPVLTPRTSDELYGRYFRLLLPGTYSIEISKEGYETVTVNNVQVNPGYLTQLDVQMDSTMTSADKREIGVKISGKYVLHQNYPNPFSSQTVISYQLPINSKVSLKIYNILGEEITILVDAEQKAGEYSVIWDGKDSSGGDLNSGFYIYSLEAENNFSVSEQSKKIFLIR
;
A
#
# COMPACT_ATOMS: atom_id res chain seq x y z
N ASN A 1 -10.57 -0.96 11.86
CA ASN A 1 -9.26 -0.35 12.18
C ASN A 1 -8.65 0.22 10.93
N ILE A 2 -8.00 1.38 11.05
CA ILE A 2 -7.21 2.02 9.98
C ILE A 2 -5.73 1.73 10.26
N GLU A 3 -4.96 1.57 9.20
CA GLU A 3 -3.51 1.58 9.26
C GLU A 3 -2.99 2.90 8.68
N ILE A 4 -2.11 3.58 9.41
CA ILE A 4 -1.63 4.92 9.06
C ILE A 4 -0.12 4.88 8.93
N TRP A 5 0.38 5.33 7.79
CA TRP A 5 1.80 5.44 7.49
C TRP A 5 2.20 6.91 7.37
N ILE A 6 3.29 7.31 8.02
CA ILE A 6 3.80 8.68 7.98
C ILE A 6 5.23 8.62 7.47
N ILE A 7 5.50 9.35 6.38
CA ILE A 7 6.85 9.59 5.84
C ILE A 7 7.19 11.04 6.15
N PRO A 8 7.94 11.34 7.24
CA PRO A 8 8.20 12.73 7.63
C PRO A 8 9.00 13.51 6.59
N LEU A 9 9.88 12.84 5.85
CA LEU A 9 10.75 13.45 4.85
C LEU A 9 11.09 12.44 3.76
N LEU A 10 10.70 12.75 2.52
CA LEU A 10 11.00 11.89 1.37
C LEU A 10 12.37 12.17 0.75
N ASN A 11 12.82 13.43 0.76
CA ASN A 11 14.08 13.89 0.16
C ASN A 11 15.06 14.40 1.24
N PRO A 12 15.71 13.51 2.01
CA PRO A 12 16.64 13.92 3.06
C PRO A 12 17.88 14.63 2.51
N ASP A 13 18.38 14.24 1.35
CA ASP A 13 19.59 14.83 0.75
C ASP A 13 19.35 16.27 0.29
N GLY A 14 18.23 16.51 -0.40
CA GLY A 14 17.82 17.86 -0.78
C GLY A 14 17.52 18.74 0.44
N TRP A 15 16.90 18.18 1.48
CA TRP A 15 16.67 18.91 2.74
C TRP A 15 17.99 19.30 3.41
N LYS A 16 18.96 18.40 3.46
CA LYS A 16 20.29 18.65 4.02
C LYS A 16 20.99 19.81 3.33
N TYR A 17 20.99 19.82 1.99
CA TYR A 17 21.54 20.93 1.20
C TYR A 17 20.93 22.27 1.60
N VAL A 18 19.61 22.31 1.80
CA VAL A 18 18.96 23.58 2.14
C VAL A 18 19.19 23.96 3.59
N VAL A 19 18.97 23.05 4.54
CA VAL A 19 18.90 23.42 5.96
C VAL A 19 20.26 23.38 6.65
N GLU A 20 21.05 22.34 6.41
CA GLU A 20 22.36 22.19 7.07
C GLU A 20 23.41 23.13 6.47
N GLU A 21 23.25 23.55 5.21
CA GLU A 21 24.09 24.56 4.56
C GLU A 21 23.53 25.98 4.70
N ASN A 22 22.79 26.25 5.78
CA ASN A 22 22.31 27.57 6.18
C ASN A 22 21.43 28.29 5.13
N LEU A 23 20.42 27.58 4.60
CA LEU A 23 19.48 28.06 3.59
C LEU A 23 20.16 28.47 2.28
N ALA A 24 21.16 27.71 1.85
CA ALA A 24 21.96 27.96 0.64
C ALA A 24 21.10 28.34 -0.57
N ASN A 25 19.98 27.63 -0.78
CA ASN A 25 18.92 28.05 -1.68
C ASN A 25 17.55 27.54 -1.22
N PRO A 26 16.67 28.40 -0.67
CA PRO A 26 15.36 27.97 -0.16
C PRO A 26 14.38 27.52 -1.27
N TRP A 27 14.73 27.71 -2.54
CA TRP A 27 13.96 27.24 -3.70
C TRP A 27 14.43 25.86 -4.21
N TRP A 28 15.44 25.27 -3.56
CA TRP A 28 15.94 23.95 -3.94
C TRP A 28 14.86 22.88 -3.86
N ARG A 29 14.74 22.07 -4.91
CA ARG A 29 13.71 21.03 -5.05
C ARG A 29 14.22 19.65 -5.41
N LYS A 30 15.47 19.56 -5.87
CA LYS A 30 16.08 18.32 -6.34
C LYS A 30 16.69 17.55 -5.18
N ASN A 31 16.99 16.27 -5.33
CA ASN A 31 17.92 15.58 -4.42
C ASN A 31 19.38 15.97 -4.76
N GLN A 32 20.37 15.29 -4.17
CA GLN A 32 21.80 15.54 -4.42
C GLN A 32 22.46 14.49 -5.33
N ARG A 33 21.71 13.91 -6.28
CA ARG A 33 22.28 12.97 -7.26
C ARG A 33 23.44 13.61 -8.03
N ASP A 34 24.62 13.03 -7.96
CA ASP A 34 25.75 13.36 -8.85
C ASP A 34 25.43 12.89 -10.27
N ASN A 35 25.10 13.84 -11.16
CA ASN A 35 24.64 13.56 -12.51
C ASN A 35 25.79 13.31 -13.49
N ASN A 36 27.00 13.78 -13.18
CA ASN A 36 28.19 13.65 -14.04
C ASN A 36 29.26 12.69 -13.47
N GLU A 37 29.00 12.10 -12.31
CA GLU A 37 29.84 11.13 -11.61
C GLU A 37 31.24 11.67 -11.27
N ASN A 38 31.37 12.98 -11.03
CA ASN A 38 32.64 13.62 -10.69
C ASN A 38 32.97 13.59 -9.17
N GLY A 39 32.04 13.11 -8.34
CA GLY A 39 32.18 13.01 -6.89
C GLY A 39 32.01 14.32 -6.11
N THR A 40 31.56 15.39 -6.76
CA THR A 40 31.37 16.73 -6.20
C THR A 40 29.98 17.26 -6.55
N PHE A 41 29.19 17.59 -5.54
CA PHE A 41 27.86 18.15 -5.75
C PHE A 41 27.92 19.56 -6.36
N ASP A 42 27.38 19.72 -7.57
CA ASP A 42 27.20 20.98 -8.30
C ASP A 42 25.71 21.32 -8.40
N PRO A 43 25.17 22.30 -7.64
CA PRO A 43 23.75 22.62 -7.68
C PRO A 43 23.24 23.12 -9.04
N ASP A 44 24.12 23.56 -9.94
CA ASP A 44 23.73 24.01 -11.30
C ASP A 44 23.57 22.84 -12.29
N TYR A 45 23.96 21.62 -11.92
CA TYR A 45 23.92 20.44 -12.78
C TYR A 45 23.35 19.19 -12.10
N ASP A 46 23.66 18.99 -10.83
CA ASP A 46 23.33 17.80 -10.06
C ASP A 46 21.94 17.84 -9.45
N GLY A 47 21.44 16.66 -9.11
CA GLY A 47 20.14 16.44 -8.53
C GLY A 47 19.05 16.13 -9.55
N VAL A 48 18.00 15.48 -9.08
CA VAL A 48 16.77 15.15 -9.80
C VAL A 48 15.56 15.67 -9.03
N ASP A 49 14.59 16.24 -9.73
CA ASP A 49 13.28 16.56 -9.17
C ASP A 49 12.48 15.28 -8.98
N ILE A 50 12.43 14.78 -7.73
CA ILE A 50 11.74 13.53 -7.38
C ILE A 50 10.27 13.57 -7.83
N ASN A 51 9.62 14.73 -7.79
CA ASN A 51 8.23 14.87 -8.27
C ASN A 51 8.14 15.07 -9.79
N ARG A 52 9.13 14.60 -10.55
CA ARG A 52 9.08 14.32 -11.99
C ARG A 52 9.53 12.89 -12.32
N ASN A 53 9.95 12.11 -11.33
CA ASN A 53 10.65 10.85 -11.51
C ASN A 53 9.71 9.62 -11.57
N TYR A 54 8.39 9.79 -11.60
CA TYR A 54 7.43 8.68 -11.63
C TYR A 54 7.09 8.30 -13.08
N ASP A 55 6.89 7.00 -13.35
CA ASP A 55 6.77 6.46 -14.72
C ASP A 55 5.53 6.94 -15.49
N TYR A 56 4.44 7.32 -14.82
CA TYR A 56 3.22 7.78 -15.47
C TYR A 56 3.45 9.13 -16.17
N ASN A 57 3.42 9.10 -17.50
CA ASN A 57 3.73 10.25 -18.37
C ASN A 57 5.14 10.85 -18.15
N TRP A 58 6.08 10.06 -17.63
CA TRP A 58 7.47 10.50 -17.39
C TRP A 58 8.14 11.07 -18.66
N ALA A 59 7.99 10.37 -19.79
CA ALA A 59 8.69 10.72 -21.04
C ALA A 59 8.28 12.09 -21.61
N ILE A 60 7.06 12.54 -21.29
CA ILE A 60 6.49 13.83 -21.73
C ILE A 60 6.47 14.88 -20.61
N GLY A 61 6.93 14.51 -19.41
CA GLY A 61 6.94 15.34 -18.22
C GLY A 61 8.32 15.83 -17.82
N GLY A 62 8.40 16.97 -17.14
CA GLY A 62 9.68 17.53 -16.67
C GLY A 62 10.68 17.81 -17.81
N SER A 63 11.93 18.07 -17.44
CA SER A 63 13.03 18.29 -18.39
C SER A 63 13.94 17.07 -18.49
N GLY A 64 14.51 16.83 -19.68
CA GLY A 64 15.61 15.87 -19.88
C GLY A 64 17.00 16.48 -19.71
N ASP A 65 17.09 17.79 -19.45
CA ASP A 65 18.35 18.52 -19.20
C ASP A 65 18.70 18.50 -17.69
N PRO A 66 19.85 17.91 -17.28
CA PRO A 66 20.29 17.87 -15.88
C PRO A 66 20.33 19.23 -15.17
N SER A 67 20.67 20.30 -15.88
CA SER A 67 20.72 21.66 -15.33
C SER A 67 19.33 22.26 -15.07
N SER A 68 18.26 21.61 -15.51
CA SER A 68 16.91 22.09 -15.28
C SER A 68 16.44 21.85 -13.84
N TRP A 69 15.73 22.83 -13.29
CA TRP A 69 15.01 22.72 -12.02
C TRP A 69 14.00 21.56 -11.98
N THR A 70 13.46 21.20 -13.14
CA THR A 70 12.48 20.11 -13.28
C THR A 70 13.10 18.89 -13.96
N TYR A 71 14.42 18.72 -13.87
CA TYR A 71 15.11 17.54 -14.41
C TYR A 71 14.49 16.27 -13.83
N ARG A 72 13.97 15.41 -14.71
CA ARG A 72 13.18 14.23 -14.35
C ARG A 72 13.99 12.98 -14.04
N GLY A 73 15.32 13.10 -14.09
CA GLY A 73 16.25 11.99 -14.00
C GLY A 73 16.52 11.31 -15.34
N PRO A 74 17.47 10.36 -15.36
CA PRO A 74 17.84 9.62 -16.58
C PRO A 74 16.81 8.56 -17.01
N ALA A 75 15.98 8.08 -16.08
CA ALA A 75 14.93 7.08 -16.31
C ALA A 75 13.80 7.27 -15.29
N PRO A 76 12.59 6.76 -15.53
CA PRO A 76 11.58 6.71 -14.49
C PRO A 76 12.06 5.86 -13.31
N PHE A 77 11.77 6.30 -12.10
CA PHE A 77 12.24 5.70 -10.85
C PHE A 77 13.76 5.54 -10.80
N SER A 78 14.53 6.46 -11.38
CA SER A 78 15.98 6.48 -11.24
C SER A 78 16.46 6.82 -9.82
N GLU A 79 15.60 7.48 -9.04
CA GLU A 79 15.91 7.95 -7.68
C GLU A 79 15.41 6.97 -6.61
N LYS A 80 16.22 6.73 -5.58
CA LYS A 80 15.92 5.78 -4.51
C LYS A 80 14.71 6.20 -3.68
N GLU A 81 14.51 7.49 -3.53
CA GLU A 81 13.38 8.10 -2.84
C GLU A 81 12.07 7.78 -3.57
N ALA A 82 12.06 7.92 -4.91
CA ALA A 82 10.91 7.58 -5.73
C ALA A 82 10.64 6.06 -5.72
N GLN A 83 11.69 5.24 -5.79
CA GLN A 83 11.59 3.78 -5.66
C GLN A 83 11.02 3.36 -4.30
N ALA A 84 11.48 3.95 -3.20
CA ALA A 84 11.00 3.64 -1.86
C ALA A 84 9.49 3.96 -1.70
N LYS A 85 9.04 5.14 -2.16
CA LYS A 85 7.60 5.48 -2.15
C LYS A 85 6.79 4.54 -3.06
N ARG A 86 7.31 4.19 -4.24
CA ARG A 86 6.67 3.24 -5.18
C ARG A 86 6.48 1.88 -4.52
N ASP A 87 7.55 1.30 -3.99
CA ASP A 87 7.55 -0.06 -3.47
C ASP A 87 6.62 -0.16 -2.25
N LEU A 88 6.63 0.85 -1.37
CA LEU A 88 5.69 0.95 -0.25
C LEU A 88 4.23 1.07 -0.73
N ALA A 89 3.95 1.92 -1.72
CA ALA A 89 2.60 2.11 -2.22
C ALA A 89 2.03 0.83 -2.86
N LEU A 90 2.85 0.10 -3.61
CA LEU A 90 2.45 -1.17 -4.24
C LEU A 90 2.31 -2.30 -3.22
N SER A 91 3.13 -2.33 -2.17
CA SER A 91 3.04 -3.37 -1.14
C SER A 91 1.84 -3.16 -0.22
N GLN A 92 1.57 -1.92 0.20
CA GLN A 92 0.51 -1.63 1.17
C GLN A 92 -0.86 -1.37 0.53
N LYS A 93 -0.90 -1.07 -0.78
CA LYS A 93 -2.13 -0.75 -1.53
C LYS A 93 -2.98 0.32 -0.83
N PHE A 94 -2.37 1.48 -0.56
CA PHE A 94 -3.05 2.58 0.13
C PHE A 94 -4.34 3.01 -0.59
N VAL A 95 -5.36 3.37 0.19
CA VAL A 95 -6.62 3.92 -0.34
C VAL A 95 -6.49 5.42 -0.60
N LEU A 96 -5.83 6.13 0.31
CA LEU A 96 -5.74 7.60 0.35
C LEU A 96 -4.33 8.02 0.76
N SER A 97 -3.87 9.16 0.26
CA SER A 97 -2.56 9.73 0.57
C SER A 97 -2.59 11.27 0.56
N ILE A 98 -1.72 11.89 1.36
CA ILE A 98 -1.36 13.30 1.23
C ILE A 98 0.14 13.38 1.01
N SER A 99 0.54 14.14 -0.01
CA SER A 99 1.91 14.61 -0.19
C SER A 99 1.97 16.09 0.16
N TYR A 100 2.69 16.46 1.22
CA TYR A 100 2.86 17.86 1.60
C TYR A 100 3.95 18.53 0.77
N HIS A 101 3.68 19.73 0.29
CA HIS A 101 4.54 20.55 -0.54
C HIS A 101 4.55 22.00 -0.03
N SER A 102 5.51 22.76 -0.54
CA SER A 102 5.48 24.22 -0.56
C SER A 102 5.99 24.66 -1.95
N HIS A 103 5.57 25.81 -2.49
CA HIS A 103 4.80 26.88 -1.86
C HIS A 103 3.38 27.04 -2.40
N GLY A 104 2.52 27.61 -1.57
CA GLY A 104 1.10 27.86 -1.82
C GLY A 104 0.27 27.52 -0.59
N GLU A 105 -1.03 27.82 -0.64
CA GLU A 105 -2.00 27.47 0.40
C GLU A 105 -3.23 26.84 -0.26
N ILE A 106 -2.97 25.70 -0.91
CA ILE A 106 -3.90 25.06 -1.83
C ILE A 106 -3.88 23.54 -1.69
N VAL A 107 -5.01 22.91 -1.97
CA VAL A 107 -5.12 21.45 -2.06
C VAL A 107 -5.21 21.09 -3.54
N ILE A 108 -4.13 20.56 -4.09
CA ILE A 108 -4.05 20.18 -5.49
C ILE A 108 -4.48 18.71 -5.66
N TYR A 109 -5.38 18.48 -6.60
CA TYR A 109 -5.87 17.16 -6.95
C TYR A 109 -5.68 16.83 -8.44
N SER A 110 -5.62 15.53 -8.74
CA SER A 110 -5.60 15.01 -10.11
C SER A 110 -7.02 14.68 -10.58
N TRP A 111 -7.44 14.91 -11.83
CA TRP A 111 -6.74 15.62 -12.89
C TRP A 111 -7.65 16.59 -13.62
N SER A 112 -7.04 17.59 -14.26
CA SER A 112 -7.69 18.45 -15.26
C SER A 112 -7.51 17.95 -16.70
N ASP A 113 -6.98 16.74 -16.88
CA ASP A 113 -6.82 16.11 -18.20
C ASP A 113 -8.16 15.78 -18.86
N VAL A 114 -8.10 15.58 -20.18
CA VAL A 114 -9.23 15.11 -21.02
C VAL A 114 -8.87 13.75 -21.61
N PRO A 115 -9.72 12.71 -21.46
CA PRO A 115 -10.98 12.71 -20.72
C PRO A 115 -10.81 12.90 -19.20
N PRO A 116 -11.85 13.35 -18.48
CA PRO A 116 -11.80 13.49 -17.03
C PRO A 116 -11.53 12.15 -16.33
N ALA A 117 -11.05 12.22 -15.09
CA ALA A 117 -10.76 11.02 -14.32
C ALA A 117 -12.05 10.25 -14.05
N PRO A 118 -12.01 8.91 -14.05
CA PRO A 118 -13.22 8.12 -13.77
C PRO A 118 -13.81 8.40 -12.39
N ASP A 119 -12.96 8.77 -11.42
CA ASP A 119 -13.36 9.17 -10.06
C ASP A 119 -13.44 10.70 -9.87
N GLN A 120 -13.52 11.50 -10.95
CA GLN A 120 -13.33 12.95 -10.87
C GLN A 120 -14.18 13.63 -9.80
N GLN A 121 -15.49 13.36 -9.74
CA GLN A 121 -16.36 14.00 -8.76
C GLN A 121 -15.98 13.63 -7.32
N LEU A 122 -15.67 12.36 -7.06
CA LEU A 122 -15.20 11.91 -5.75
C LEU A 122 -13.90 12.62 -5.34
N ILE A 123 -12.98 12.76 -6.29
CA ILE A 123 -11.69 13.40 -6.04
C ILE A 123 -11.88 14.88 -5.69
N ILE A 124 -12.75 15.59 -6.43
CA ILE A 124 -13.10 16.99 -6.19
C ILE A 124 -13.75 17.17 -4.82
N ASP A 125 -14.78 16.37 -4.50
CA ASP A 125 -15.53 16.49 -3.24
C ASP A 125 -14.63 16.34 -2.01
N ILE A 126 -13.65 15.42 -2.09
CA ILE A 126 -12.66 15.23 -1.04
C ILE A 126 -11.68 16.41 -0.99
N ALA A 127 -11.18 16.89 -2.13
CA ALA A 127 -10.26 18.05 -2.18
C ALA A 127 -10.91 19.29 -1.56
N ASP A 128 -12.12 19.63 -1.99
CA ASP A 128 -12.89 20.77 -1.48
C ASP A 128 -13.08 20.68 0.04
N SER A 129 -13.35 19.47 0.52
CA SER A 129 -13.56 19.24 1.94
C SER A 129 -12.27 19.28 2.77
N ILE A 130 -11.13 18.85 2.22
CA ILE A 130 -9.83 19.06 2.87
C ILE A 130 -9.54 20.57 2.91
N ALA A 131 -9.66 21.26 1.77
CA ALA A 131 -9.27 22.66 1.64
C ALA A 131 -10.07 23.58 2.57
N SER A 132 -11.39 23.40 2.61
CA SER A 132 -12.31 24.17 3.49
C SER A 132 -12.05 24.00 4.99
N ARG A 133 -11.24 23.01 5.40
CA ARG A 133 -10.89 22.74 6.81
C ARG A 133 -9.54 23.29 7.22
N ILE A 134 -8.73 23.76 6.27
CA ILE A 134 -7.40 24.28 6.54
C ILE A 134 -7.47 25.80 6.40
N PRO A 135 -7.31 26.57 7.49
CA PRO A 135 -7.29 28.03 7.41
C PRO A 135 -6.07 28.53 6.65
N LEU A 136 -6.24 29.63 5.91
CA LEU A 136 -5.10 30.34 5.32
C LEU A 136 -4.26 30.97 6.45
N PHE A 137 -2.95 30.84 6.35
CA PHE A 137 -1.97 31.54 7.16
C PHE A 137 -1.77 32.98 6.67
N SER A 138 -1.80 33.21 5.35
CA SER A 138 -1.54 34.54 4.76
C SER A 138 -2.69 35.56 4.94
N SER A 139 -3.91 35.08 5.12
CA SER A 139 -5.12 35.91 5.08
C SER A 139 -6.31 35.23 5.77
N GLY A 140 -7.46 35.91 5.82
CA GLY A 140 -8.70 35.28 6.29
C GLY A 140 -9.29 34.37 5.21
N GLY A 141 -9.66 33.14 5.58
CA GLY A 141 -10.27 32.18 4.66
C GLY A 141 -9.78 30.76 4.90
N SER A 142 -9.98 29.90 3.91
CA SER A 142 -9.50 28.51 3.88
C SER A 142 -8.74 28.24 2.60
N TYR A 143 -8.01 27.13 2.55
CA TYR A 143 -7.28 26.72 1.36
C TYR A 143 -8.22 26.55 0.16
N GLU A 144 -7.68 26.73 -1.04
CA GLU A 144 -8.42 26.57 -2.28
C GLU A 144 -8.14 25.19 -2.93
N PRO A 145 -9.18 24.44 -3.31
CA PRO A 145 -9.03 23.21 -4.07
C PRO A 145 -8.67 23.52 -5.54
N THR A 146 -7.55 22.99 -6.02
CA THR A 146 -7.01 23.31 -7.36
C THR A 146 -6.79 22.04 -8.18
N SER A 147 -7.35 22.00 -9.39
CA SER A 147 -7.09 20.89 -10.32
C SER A 147 -5.72 21.02 -10.99
N SER A 148 -5.07 19.90 -11.29
CA SER A 148 -3.78 19.87 -11.99
C SER A 148 -3.70 18.70 -12.96
N ASN A 149 -3.06 18.89 -14.11
CA ASN A 149 -2.90 17.87 -15.13
C ASN A 149 -1.93 16.76 -14.68
N CYS A 150 -1.94 15.62 -15.38
CA CYS A 150 -1.06 14.50 -15.12
C CYS A 150 -0.07 14.24 -16.24
N THR A 151 0.60 15.28 -16.73
CA THR A 151 1.56 15.20 -17.83
C THR A 151 3.03 15.26 -17.40
N ASN A 152 3.32 15.35 -16.10
CA ASN A 152 4.63 15.73 -15.59
C ASN A 152 5.39 14.66 -14.79
N GLY A 153 4.99 13.38 -14.82
CA GLY A 153 5.65 12.37 -13.97
C GLY A 153 5.48 12.65 -12.47
N PHE A 154 4.34 13.26 -12.09
CA PHE A 154 4.02 13.58 -10.70
C PHE A 154 3.68 12.32 -9.91
N SER A 155 4.13 12.28 -8.64
CA SER A 155 3.77 11.21 -7.70
C SER A 155 2.25 11.07 -7.54
N ARG A 156 1.53 12.17 -7.39
CA ARG A 156 0.07 12.21 -7.23
C ARG A 156 -0.68 11.47 -8.33
N CYS A 157 -0.28 11.69 -9.57
CA CYS A 157 -0.88 11.07 -10.74
C CYS A 157 -0.57 9.59 -10.83
N TRP A 158 0.68 9.23 -10.54
CA TRP A 158 1.11 7.84 -10.47
C TRP A 158 0.37 7.06 -9.38
N MET A 159 0.23 7.65 -8.19
CA MET A 159 -0.52 7.07 -7.07
C MET A 159 -1.96 6.75 -7.46
N TYR A 160 -2.62 7.64 -8.20
CA TYR A 160 -3.96 7.38 -8.69
C TYR A 160 -3.96 6.33 -9.81
N VAL A 161 -3.24 6.54 -10.90
CA VAL A 161 -3.34 5.69 -12.09
C VAL A 161 -2.84 4.28 -11.83
N VAL A 162 -1.64 4.17 -11.27
CA VAL A 162 -0.91 2.92 -11.14
C VAL A 162 -1.23 2.26 -9.80
N ALA A 163 -1.01 2.96 -8.68
CA ALA A 163 -1.18 2.36 -7.35
C ALA A 163 -2.64 2.25 -6.88
N GLY A 164 -3.54 3.09 -7.40
CA GLY A 164 -4.96 3.10 -7.03
C GLY A 164 -5.32 3.85 -5.76
N SER A 165 -4.39 4.64 -5.25
CA SER A 165 -4.58 5.53 -4.12
C SER A 165 -5.02 6.91 -4.59
N LEU A 166 -6.00 7.53 -3.93
CA LEU A 166 -6.30 8.95 -4.14
C LEU A 166 -5.27 9.78 -3.35
N GLU A 167 -4.28 10.33 -4.04
CA GLU A 167 -3.30 11.23 -3.43
C GLU A 167 -3.68 12.70 -3.67
N TYR A 168 -3.52 13.52 -2.64
CA TYR A 168 -3.67 14.97 -2.71
C TYR A 168 -2.32 15.64 -2.44
N THR A 169 -1.98 16.66 -3.21
CA THR A 169 -0.83 17.51 -2.91
C THR A 169 -1.33 18.69 -2.10
N VAL A 170 -0.82 18.89 -0.88
CA VAL A 170 -1.19 20.05 -0.07
C VAL A 170 0.01 20.99 -0.03
N GLU A 171 -0.12 22.15 -0.69
CA GLU A 171 0.84 23.25 -0.58
C GLU A 171 0.54 23.98 0.74
N THR A 172 1.47 23.95 1.70
CA THR A 172 1.17 24.26 3.11
C THR A 172 1.46 25.69 3.53
N ALA A 173 2.21 26.46 2.75
CA ALA A 173 2.72 27.75 3.20
C ALA A 173 2.96 28.72 2.04
N PRO A 174 2.75 30.03 2.24
CA PRO A 174 3.12 31.05 1.25
C PRO A 174 4.61 31.05 0.90
N GLU A 175 5.45 30.69 1.88
CA GLU A 175 6.90 30.56 1.76
C GLU A 175 7.30 29.10 1.59
N PHE A 176 8.41 28.85 0.88
CA PHE A 176 8.94 27.48 0.73
C PHE A 176 9.39 26.88 2.06
N ILE A 177 10.03 27.69 2.90
CA ILE A 177 10.55 27.27 4.20
C ILE A 177 10.13 28.33 5.23
N PRO A 178 8.95 28.17 5.85
CA PRO A 178 8.48 29.12 6.85
C PRO A 178 9.38 29.08 8.10
N PRO A 179 9.47 30.20 8.86
CA PRO A 179 10.13 30.21 10.16
C PRO A 179 9.56 29.14 11.11
N GLY A 180 10.38 28.64 12.02
CA GLY A 180 10.01 27.54 12.93
C GLY A 180 8.67 27.71 13.68
N PRO A 181 8.38 28.87 14.32
CA PRO A 181 7.10 29.10 14.97
C PRO A 181 5.90 29.05 14.02
N ASP A 182 6.04 29.61 12.81
CA ASP A 182 4.99 29.64 11.80
C ASP A 182 4.74 28.22 11.25
N GLY A 183 5.80 27.44 11.03
CA GLY A 183 5.71 26.04 10.61
C GLY A 183 4.93 25.15 11.59
N ILE A 184 5.04 25.41 12.91
CA ILE A 184 4.25 24.67 13.92
C ILE A 184 2.77 25.00 13.78
N GLN A 185 2.41 26.28 13.64
CA GLN A 185 1.02 26.70 13.47
C GLN A 185 0.42 26.12 12.17
N ILE A 186 1.15 26.24 11.06
CA ILE A 186 0.77 25.67 9.76
C ILE A 186 0.52 24.16 9.86
N ALA A 187 1.41 23.43 10.54
CA ALA A 187 1.25 21.99 10.74
C ALA A 187 -0.02 21.67 11.55
N GLN A 188 -0.31 22.45 12.61
CA GLN A 188 -1.52 22.29 13.43
C GLN A 188 -2.80 22.54 12.61
N ASP A 189 -2.80 23.58 11.79
CA ASP A 189 -3.94 23.97 10.95
C ASP A 189 -4.26 22.92 9.87
N ASN A 190 -3.24 22.19 9.41
CA ASN A 190 -3.39 21.11 8.42
C ASN A 190 -3.98 19.81 9.01
N VAL A 191 -3.96 19.61 10.33
CA VAL A 191 -4.43 18.37 10.98
C VAL A 191 -5.90 18.09 10.68
N ALA A 192 -6.76 19.11 10.67
CA ALA A 192 -8.19 18.93 10.42
C ALA A 192 -8.48 18.37 9.02
N GLY A 193 -7.74 18.83 8.01
CA GLY A 193 -7.81 18.29 6.64
C GLY A 193 -7.32 16.85 6.54
N ALA A 194 -6.21 16.52 7.21
CA ALA A 194 -5.67 15.17 7.24
C ALA A 194 -6.61 14.17 7.93
N LEU A 195 -7.18 14.54 9.09
CA LEU A 195 -8.16 13.72 9.80
C LEU A 195 -9.44 13.52 8.97
N TYR A 196 -9.91 14.56 8.28
CA TYR A 196 -11.02 14.41 7.34
C TYR A 196 -10.69 13.34 6.30
N LEU A 197 -9.52 13.36 5.66
CA LEU A 197 -9.17 12.35 4.66
C LEU A 197 -9.22 10.94 5.24
N LEU A 198 -8.67 10.72 6.44
CA LEU A 198 -8.70 9.40 7.09
C LEU A 198 -10.12 8.87 7.29
N ASP A 199 -11.09 9.73 7.59
CA ASP A 199 -12.49 9.32 7.75
C ASP A 199 -13.14 8.82 6.45
N ARG A 200 -12.58 9.11 5.27
CA ARG A 200 -13.16 8.64 3.99
C ARG A 200 -13.11 7.13 3.86
N VAL A 201 -12.17 6.44 4.52
CA VAL A 201 -12.12 4.97 4.49
C VAL A 201 -13.27 4.31 5.26
N PHE A 202 -14.10 5.08 5.98
CA PHE A 202 -15.35 4.63 6.57
C PHE A 202 -16.58 5.11 5.80
N GLY A 203 -16.38 5.89 4.75
CA GLY A 203 -17.43 6.49 3.95
C GLY A 203 -18.02 5.53 2.91
N PRO A 204 -18.79 6.08 1.94
CA PRO A 204 -19.38 5.29 0.88
C PRO A 204 -18.30 4.63 0.02
N GLY A 205 -18.54 3.37 -0.32
CA GLY A 205 -17.62 2.55 -1.11
C GLY A 205 -17.97 1.07 -1.01
N LEU A 206 -17.08 0.24 -1.53
CA LEU A 206 -17.15 -1.21 -1.50
C LEU A 206 -15.96 -1.79 -0.77
N THR A 207 -16.19 -2.86 -0.04
CA THR A 207 -15.15 -3.73 0.48
C THR A 207 -15.69 -5.13 0.64
N GLY A 208 -14.79 -6.11 0.76
CA GLY A 208 -15.16 -7.51 0.94
C GLY A 208 -13.97 -8.40 0.63
N HIS A 209 -14.20 -9.71 0.64
CA HIS A 209 -13.21 -10.74 0.36
C HIS A 209 -13.59 -11.52 -0.90
N ILE A 210 -12.59 -11.81 -1.72
CA ILE A 210 -12.71 -12.66 -2.90
C ILE A 210 -12.02 -13.97 -2.59
N THR A 211 -12.77 -15.05 -2.64
CA THR A 211 -12.28 -16.39 -2.28
C THR A 211 -12.61 -17.41 -3.36
N ASP A 212 -11.85 -18.49 -3.38
CA ASP A 212 -12.16 -19.66 -4.18
C ASP A 212 -13.41 -20.35 -3.61
N ALA A 213 -14.41 -20.60 -4.45
CA ALA A 213 -15.69 -21.18 -4.03
C ALA A 213 -15.55 -22.61 -3.48
N PHE A 214 -14.50 -23.32 -3.88
CA PHE A 214 -14.28 -24.71 -3.51
C PHE A 214 -13.43 -24.85 -2.25
N THR A 215 -12.29 -24.17 -2.20
CA THR A 215 -11.31 -24.26 -1.10
C THR A 215 -11.57 -23.25 0.01
N GLY A 216 -12.20 -22.11 -0.30
CA GLY A 216 -12.36 -20.97 0.59
C GLY A 216 -11.10 -20.12 0.74
N GLU A 217 -10.03 -20.43 0.03
CA GLU A 217 -8.77 -19.69 0.07
C GLU A 217 -8.91 -18.30 -0.58
N PRO A 218 -8.17 -17.29 -0.09
CA PRO A 218 -8.19 -15.94 -0.64
C PRO A 218 -7.66 -15.90 -2.09
N LEU A 219 -8.24 -15.02 -2.90
CA LEU A 219 -7.84 -14.83 -4.29
C LEU A 219 -7.41 -13.39 -4.55
N LEU A 220 -6.20 -13.23 -5.09
CA LEU A 220 -5.83 -12.04 -5.86
C LEU A 220 -6.60 -12.04 -7.19
N ALA A 221 -7.60 -11.18 -7.29
CA ALA A 221 -8.51 -11.05 -8.43
C ALA A 221 -8.71 -9.56 -8.76
N THR A 222 -8.98 -9.26 -10.03
CA THR A 222 -9.32 -7.91 -10.49
C THR A 222 -10.74 -7.56 -10.07
N VAL A 223 -10.93 -6.34 -9.58
CA VAL A 223 -12.23 -5.75 -9.21
C VAL A 223 -12.48 -4.54 -10.09
N LYS A 224 -13.45 -4.64 -10.98
CA LYS A 224 -13.81 -3.60 -11.95
C LYS A 224 -15.20 -3.05 -11.65
N VAL A 225 -15.30 -1.73 -11.52
CA VAL A 225 -16.59 -1.01 -11.43
C VAL A 225 -16.95 -0.57 -12.83
N LEU A 226 -17.97 -1.20 -13.43
CA LEU A 226 -18.22 -1.07 -14.88
C LEU A 226 -18.61 0.35 -15.29
N GLU A 227 -19.33 1.08 -14.44
CA GLU A 227 -19.83 2.43 -14.73
C GLU A 227 -18.73 3.50 -14.80
N ILE A 228 -17.59 3.25 -14.17
CA ILE A 228 -16.45 4.17 -14.10
C ILE A 228 -15.14 3.46 -14.49
N PHE A 229 -15.23 2.43 -15.32
CA PHE A 229 -14.06 1.75 -15.82
C PHE A 229 -13.37 2.61 -16.88
N ASP A 230 -12.05 2.75 -16.75
CA ASP A 230 -11.20 3.32 -17.78
C ASP A 230 -9.89 2.54 -17.86
N PRO A 231 -9.49 2.08 -19.06
CA PRO A 231 -8.26 1.32 -19.27
C PRO A 231 -6.98 2.12 -18.98
N VAL A 232 -7.05 3.45 -18.80
CA VAL A 232 -5.91 4.24 -18.34
C VAL A 232 -5.47 3.81 -16.95
N LEU A 233 -6.40 3.35 -16.10
CA LEU A 233 -6.10 2.92 -14.73
C LEU A 233 -5.55 1.49 -14.73
N THR A 234 -4.52 1.25 -13.94
CA THR A 234 -4.10 -0.12 -13.63
C THR A 234 -5.25 -0.85 -12.91
N PRO A 235 -5.56 -2.11 -13.29
CA PRO A 235 -6.64 -2.87 -12.66
C PRO A 235 -6.53 -2.88 -11.13
N ARG A 236 -7.63 -2.58 -10.46
CA ARG A 236 -7.71 -2.67 -9.00
C ARG A 236 -7.89 -4.13 -8.63
N THR A 237 -7.24 -4.56 -7.56
CA THR A 237 -7.21 -5.97 -7.16
C THR A 237 -7.49 -6.14 -5.67
N SER A 238 -7.98 -7.32 -5.30
CA SER A 238 -7.89 -7.81 -3.93
C SER A 238 -6.43 -8.06 -3.51
N ASP A 239 -6.16 -8.34 -2.24
CA ASP A 239 -4.85 -8.82 -1.78
C ASP A 239 -4.75 -10.36 -1.78
N GLU A 240 -3.52 -10.88 -1.75
CA GLU A 240 -3.25 -12.33 -1.75
C GLU A 240 -3.50 -13.00 -0.40
N LEU A 241 -3.33 -12.27 0.70
CA LEU A 241 -3.33 -12.83 2.06
C LEU A 241 -4.74 -13.06 2.61
N TYR A 242 -5.67 -12.20 2.26
CA TYR A 242 -7.06 -12.23 2.73
C TYR A 242 -8.07 -12.19 1.59
N GLY A 243 -7.65 -11.91 0.34
CA GLY A 243 -8.59 -11.70 -0.75
C GLY A 243 -9.37 -10.39 -0.59
N ARG A 244 -8.94 -9.50 0.31
CA ARG A 244 -9.66 -8.30 0.65
C ARG A 244 -9.44 -7.23 -0.41
N TYR A 245 -10.49 -6.50 -0.74
CA TYR A 245 -10.40 -5.34 -1.62
C TYR A 245 -11.11 -4.13 -1.02
N PHE A 246 -10.78 -2.96 -1.57
CA PHE A 246 -11.34 -1.69 -1.16
C PHE A 246 -11.57 -0.79 -2.37
N ARG A 247 -12.73 -0.13 -2.44
CA ARG A 247 -13.04 0.83 -3.49
C ARG A 247 -13.91 1.96 -2.96
N LEU A 248 -13.35 3.17 -2.86
CA LEU A 248 -14.16 4.36 -2.60
C LEU A 248 -15.06 4.64 -3.80
N LEU A 249 -16.33 4.92 -3.53
CA LEU A 249 -17.33 5.27 -4.55
C LEU A 249 -18.28 6.29 -3.96
N LEU A 250 -18.84 7.15 -4.81
CA LEU A 250 -19.98 7.96 -4.41
C LEU A 250 -21.22 7.07 -4.18
N PRO A 251 -22.21 7.52 -3.39
CA PRO A 251 -23.47 6.81 -3.28
C PRO A 251 -24.13 6.60 -4.64
N GLY A 252 -24.58 5.39 -4.92
CA GLY A 252 -25.07 5.03 -6.24
C GLY A 252 -25.34 3.54 -6.40
N THR A 253 -25.73 3.14 -7.60
CA THR A 253 -25.90 1.75 -7.99
C THR A 253 -24.83 1.39 -9.02
N TYR A 254 -24.13 0.28 -8.78
CA TYR A 254 -22.98 -0.14 -9.59
C TYR A 254 -23.09 -1.60 -10.01
N SER A 255 -22.35 -1.94 -11.06
CA SER A 255 -22.15 -3.29 -11.56
C SER A 255 -20.67 -3.63 -11.39
N ILE A 256 -20.41 -4.69 -10.62
CA ILE A 256 -19.06 -5.06 -10.22
C ILE A 256 -18.67 -6.34 -10.94
N GLU A 257 -17.65 -6.26 -11.77
CA GLU A 257 -17.05 -7.41 -12.46
C GLU A 257 -15.78 -7.84 -11.74
N ILE A 258 -15.72 -9.12 -11.37
CA ILE A 258 -14.58 -9.74 -10.70
C ILE A 258 -14.03 -10.84 -11.61
N SER A 259 -12.73 -10.77 -11.88
CA SER A 259 -12.06 -11.68 -12.80
C SER A 259 -10.67 -12.09 -12.32
N LYS A 260 -10.31 -13.34 -12.61
CA LYS A 260 -9.01 -13.94 -12.34
C LYS A 260 -8.78 -15.04 -13.38
N GLU A 261 -7.57 -15.12 -13.93
CA GLU A 261 -7.20 -16.21 -14.85
C GLU A 261 -7.40 -17.57 -14.16
N GLY A 262 -8.02 -18.53 -14.87
CA GLY A 262 -8.38 -19.84 -14.32
C GLY A 262 -9.70 -19.88 -13.53
N TYR A 263 -10.43 -18.76 -13.46
CA TYR A 263 -11.73 -18.66 -12.79
C TYR A 263 -12.82 -18.12 -13.72
N GLU A 264 -14.07 -18.52 -13.47
CA GLU A 264 -15.22 -17.91 -14.12
C GLU A 264 -15.39 -16.46 -13.65
N THR A 265 -15.54 -15.54 -14.59
CA THR A 265 -15.81 -14.13 -14.27
C THR A 265 -17.17 -13.99 -13.60
N VAL A 266 -17.22 -13.29 -12.47
CA VAL A 266 -18.44 -13.01 -11.73
C VAL A 266 -18.84 -11.55 -11.95
N THR A 267 -20.08 -11.31 -12.37
CA THR A 267 -20.65 -9.96 -12.44
C THR A 267 -21.80 -9.83 -11.44
N VAL A 268 -21.64 -8.94 -10.47
CA VAL A 268 -22.69 -8.59 -9.50
C VAL A 268 -23.33 -7.29 -9.93
N ASN A 269 -24.57 -7.37 -10.41
CA ASN A 269 -25.33 -6.20 -10.85
C ASN A 269 -26.10 -5.57 -9.69
N ASN A 270 -26.43 -4.28 -9.83
CA ASN A 270 -27.29 -3.53 -8.91
C ASN A 270 -26.74 -3.41 -7.47
N VAL A 271 -25.43 -3.40 -7.29
CA VAL A 271 -24.77 -3.20 -5.99
C VAL A 271 -25.05 -1.79 -5.51
N GLN A 272 -25.70 -1.67 -4.35
CA GLN A 272 -26.03 -0.37 -3.74
C GLN A 272 -24.87 0.13 -2.88
N VAL A 273 -24.33 1.29 -3.20
CA VAL A 273 -23.42 2.04 -2.34
C VAL A 273 -24.23 3.12 -1.62
N ASN A 274 -24.35 2.97 -0.31
CA ASN A 274 -25.10 3.89 0.53
C ASN A 274 -24.20 4.97 1.14
N PRO A 275 -24.74 6.16 1.46
CA PRO A 275 -23.96 7.18 2.15
C PRO A 275 -23.57 6.72 3.57
N GLY A 276 -22.35 7.10 3.98
CA GLY A 276 -21.91 7.03 5.38
C GLY A 276 -21.31 5.70 5.85
N TYR A 277 -21.30 4.65 5.02
CA TYR A 277 -20.63 3.40 5.33
C TYR A 277 -20.26 2.61 4.07
N LEU A 278 -19.30 1.69 4.21
CA LEU A 278 -18.92 0.76 3.15
C LEU A 278 -19.96 -0.33 2.97
N THR A 279 -20.33 -0.59 1.72
CA THR A 279 -21.09 -1.78 1.37
C THR A 279 -20.16 -2.99 1.33
N GLN A 280 -20.51 -4.01 2.14
CA GLN A 280 -19.82 -5.30 2.14
C GLN A 280 -20.27 -6.15 0.95
N LEU A 281 -19.31 -6.66 0.18
CA LEU A 281 -19.54 -7.51 -0.97
C LEU A 281 -18.44 -8.60 -1.02
N ASP A 282 -18.68 -9.68 -0.29
CA ASP A 282 -17.87 -10.90 -0.40
C ASP A 282 -18.28 -11.70 -1.65
N VAL A 283 -17.31 -12.23 -2.38
CA VAL A 283 -17.53 -12.95 -3.62
C VAL A 283 -16.74 -14.25 -3.63
N GLN A 284 -17.40 -15.33 -4.02
CA GLN A 284 -16.77 -16.62 -4.27
C GLN A 284 -16.66 -16.82 -5.77
N MET A 285 -15.47 -17.24 -6.23
CA MET A 285 -15.21 -17.51 -7.64
C MET A 285 -15.04 -19.01 -7.86
N ASP A 286 -15.73 -19.53 -8.88
CA ASP A 286 -15.56 -20.90 -9.33
C ASP A 286 -14.36 -21.02 -10.27
N SER A 287 -13.44 -21.93 -9.96
CA SER A 287 -12.38 -22.28 -10.91
C SER A 287 -12.98 -22.88 -12.18
N THR A 288 -12.38 -22.64 -13.34
CA THR A 288 -12.77 -23.24 -14.63
C THR A 288 -12.41 -24.72 -14.77
N MET A 289 -11.86 -25.33 -13.72
CA MET A 289 -11.54 -26.76 -13.65
C MET A 289 -12.78 -27.65 -13.84
N THR A 290 -12.59 -28.85 -14.39
CA THR A 290 -13.70 -29.77 -14.64
C THR A 290 -14.28 -30.32 -13.34
N SER A 291 -15.54 -30.76 -13.37
CA SER A 291 -16.17 -31.39 -12.20
C SER A 291 -15.47 -32.68 -11.75
N ALA A 292 -14.76 -33.37 -12.65
CA ALA A 292 -13.96 -34.54 -12.32
C ALA A 292 -12.70 -34.13 -11.54
N ASP A 293 -12.02 -33.07 -11.97
CA ASP A 293 -10.86 -32.52 -11.28
C ASP A 293 -11.25 -31.93 -9.92
N LYS A 294 -12.36 -31.16 -9.85
CA LYS A 294 -12.92 -30.65 -8.59
C LYS A 294 -13.29 -31.78 -7.62
N ARG A 295 -13.77 -32.94 -8.11
CA ARG A 295 -14.06 -34.12 -7.27
C ARG A 295 -12.79 -34.84 -6.82
N GLU A 296 -11.81 -35.01 -7.70
CA GLU A 296 -10.53 -35.62 -7.32
C GLU A 296 -9.81 -34.76 -6.27
N ILE A 297 -9.81 -33.45 -6.48
CA ILE A 297 -9.31 -32.46 -5.53
C ILE A 297 -10.17 -32.47 -4.27
N GLY A 298 -11.49 -32.47 -4.34
CA GLY A 298 -12.34 -32.46 -3.15
C GLY A 298 -12.30 -33.71 -2.30
N VAL A 299 -11.99 -34.86 -2.90
CA VAL A 299 -11.67 -36.09 -2.17
C VAL A 299 -10.27 -35.98 -1.52
N LYS A 300 -9.35 -35.20 -2.09
CA LYS A 300 -7.99 -34.95 -1.57
C LYS A 300 -7.91 -33.80 -0.53
N ILE A 301 -8.77 -32.78 -0.60
CA ILE A 301 -8.83 -31.60 0.30
C ILE A 301 -9.99 -31.75 1.31
N SER A 302 -10.44 -32.96 1.68
CA SER A 302 -11.58 -33.13 2.59
C SER A 302 -11.30 -32.72 4.06
N GLY A 303 -10.18 -32.05 4.35
CA GLY A 303 -9.85 -31.47 5.64
C GLY A 303 -9.27 -30.06 5.49
N LYS A 304 -9.16 -29.33 6.60
CA LYS A 304 -8.56 -27.98 6.62
C LYS A 304 -7.11 -28.06 7.10
N TYR A 305 -6.26 -27.21 6.54
CA TYR A 305 -4.98 -26.86 7.17
C TYR A 305 -5.27 -26.05 8.42
N VAL A 306 -4.68 -26.43 9.56
CA VAL A 306 -4.89 -25.73 10.82
C VAL A 306 -3.57 -25.60 11.55
N LEU A 307 -3.16 -24.36 11.83
CA LEU A 307 -2.08 -24.02 12.75
C LEU A 307 -2.69 -23.57 14.07
N HIS A 308 -2.48 -24.37 15.12
CA HIS A 308 -3.01 -24.07 16.45
C HIS A 308 -2.15 -23.03 17.17
N GLN A 309 -2.76 -22.33 18.13
CA GLN A 309 -2.02 -21.53 19.09
C GLN A 309 -1.11 -22.45 19.92
N ASN A 310 0.17 -22.09 20.02
CA ASN A 310 1.14 -22.85 20.80
C ASN A 310 0.72 -22.93 22.28
N TYR A 311 1.07 -24.02 22.96
CA TYR A 311 0.81 -24.16 24.39
C TYR A 311 2.01 -24.77 25.14
N PRO A 312 2.43 -24.18 26.27
CA PRO A 312 1.90 -22.95 26.87
C PRO A 312 2.26 -21.69 26.05
N ASN A 313 1.42 -20.65 26.13
CA ASN A 313 1.71 -19.29 25.66
C ASN A 313 1.17 -18.27 26.68
N PRO A 314 2.01 -17.49 27.39
CA PRO A 314 3.47 -17.49 27.34
C PRO A 314 4.15 -18.80 27.75
N PHE A 315 5.41 -19.00 27.36
CA PHE A 315 6.24 -20.13 27.81
C PHE A 315 7.60 -19.67 28.32
N SER A 316 8.25 -20.51 29.14
CA SER A 316 9.55 -20.17 29.75
C SER A 316 10.70 -21.15 29.51
N SER A 317 10.40 -22.36 29.04
CA SER A 317 11.43 -23.36 28.73
C SER A 317 11.19 -23.96 27.35
N GLN A 318 9.98 -24.48 27.14
CA GLN A 318 9.55 -25.01 25.87
C GLN A 318 8.05 -24.80 25.66
N THR A 319 7.63 -24.85 24.40
CA THR A 319 6.23 -24.82 24.01
C THR A 319 5.98 -25.79 22.86
N VAL A 320 4.74 -26.23 22.70
CA VAL A 320 4.33 -27.13 21.64
C VAL A 320 3.55 -26.35 20.61
N ILE A 321 3.98 -26.41 19.35
CA ILE A 321 3.27 -25.91 18.18
C ILE A 321 2.62 -27.11 17.50
N SER A 322 1.30 -27.12 17.42
CA SER A 322 0.55 -28.19 16.77
C SER A 322 -0.10 -27.71 15.48
N TYR A 323 -0.12 -28.57 14.47
CA TYR A 323 -0.79 -28.29 13.20
C TYR A 323 -1.37 -29.54 12.56
N GLN A 324 -2.36 -29.34 11.70
CA GLN A 324 -3.06 -30.38 10.96
C GLN A 324 -2.84 -30.20 9.46
N LEU A 325 -2.50 -31.29 8.78
CA LEU A 325 -2.40 -31.39 7.33
C LEU A 325 -3.53 -32.28 6.81
N PRO A 326 -4.41 -31.77 5.93
CA PRO A 326 -5.49 -32.57 5.35
C PRO A 326 -5.01 -33.50 4.22
N ILE A 327 -3.85 -33.22 3.64
CA ILE A 327 -3.24 -33.95 2.53
C ILE A 327 -1.73 -34.03 2.77
N ASN A 328 -1.05 -34.91 2.02
CA ASN A 328 0.41 -34.90 1.98
C ASN A 328 0.91 -33.58 1.40
N SER A 329 1.82 -32.93 2.11
CA SER A 329 2.32 -31.61 1.77
C SER A 329 3.79 -31.50 2.12
N LYS A 330 4.51 -30.70 1.34
CA LYS A 330 5.80 -30.15 1.72
C LYS A 330 5.57 -29.06 2.76
N VAL A 331 6.09 -29.26 3.97
CA VAL A 331 5.84 -28.39 5.11
C VAL A 331 7.10 -27.63 5.50
N SER A 332 6.96 -26.32 5.67
CA SER A 332 7.96 -25.43 6.26
C SER A 332 7.36 -24.72 7.48
N LEU A 333 7.86 -25.03 8.68
CA LEU A 333 7.48 -24.35 9.93
C LEU A 333 8.67 -23.53 10.43
N LYS A 334 8.53 -22.22 10.47
CA LYS A 334 9.62 -21.28 10.77
C LYS A 334 9.25 -20.33 11.90
N ILE A 335 10.27 -19.87 12.63
CA ILE A 335 10.17 -18.82 13.64
C ILE A 335 10.80 -17.54 13.11
N TYR A 336 10.15 -16.41 13.34
CA TYR A 336 10.59 -15.07 12.97
C TYR A 336 10.58 -14.14 14.18
N ASN A 337 11.46 -13.14 14.15
CA ASN A 337 11.35 -12.00 15.06
C ASN A 337 10.27 -11.01 14.60
N ILE A 338 10.05 -9.96 15.38
CA ILE A 338 9.05 -8.92 15.07
C ILE A 338 9.37 -8.08 13.83
N LEU A 339 10.62 -8.13 13.34
CA LEU A 339 11.05 -7.46 12.12
C LEU A 339 10.85 -8.34 10.87
N GLY A 340 10.39 -9.58 11.04
CA GLY A 340 10.22 -10.55 9.96
C GLY A 340 11.49 -11.30 9.57
N GLU A 341 12.56 -11.17 10.36
CA GLU A 341 13.80 -11.93 10.10
C GLU A 341 13.63 -13.37 10.60
N GLU A 342 14.03 -14.34 9.78
CA GLU A 342 14.00 -15.76 10.10
C GLU A 342 15.02 -16.09 11.20
N ILE A 343 14.53 -16.71 12.29
CA ILE A 343 15.34 -17.07 13.46
C ILE A 343 15.74 -18.54 13.42
N THR A 344 14.79 -19.42 13.12
CA THR A 344 15.04 -20.86 13.00
C THR A 344 13.95 -21.55 12.21
N ILE A 345 14.29 -22.70 11.63
CA ILE A 345 13.37 -23.60 10.92
C ILE A 345 13.14 -24.82 11.81
N LEU A 346 11.89 -25.04 12.20
CA LEU A 346 11.50 -26.16 13.05
C LEU A 346 11.14 -27.41 12.23
N VAL A 347 10.59 -27.21 11.03
CA VAL A 347 10.26 -28.27 10.07
C VAL A 347 10.54 -27.77 8.67
N ASP A 348 11.19 -28.60 7.85
CA ASP A 348 11.30 -28.44 6.40
C ASP A 348 11.33 -29.84 5.77
N ALA A 349 10.14 -30.39 5.55
CA ALA A 349 10.00 -31.79 5.14
C ALA A 349 8.67 -32.09 4.44
N GLU A 350 8.69 -33.11 3.58
CA GLU A 350 7.48 -33.76 3.07
C GLU A 350 6.79 -34.54 4.19
N GLN A 351 5.55 -34.18 4.51
CA GLN A 351 4.75 -34.80 5.55
C GLN A 351 3.46 -35.37 4.97
N LYS A 352 3.00 -36.49 5.52
CA LYS A 352 1.72 -37.09 5.12
C LYS A 352 0.55 -36.35 5.75
N ALA A 353 -0.66 -36.53 5.22
CA ALA A 353 -1.87 -36.08 5.89
C ALA A 353 -1.92 -36.59 7.35
N GLY A 354 -2.24 -35.73 8.30
CA GLY A 354 -2.23 -36.05 9.72
C GLY A 354 -2.08 -34.83 10.63
N GLU A 355 -2.03 -35.08 11.94
CA GLU A 355 -1.73 -34.08 12.97
C GLU A 355 -0.29 -34.19 13.42
N TYR A 356 0.34 -33.05 13.65
CA TYR A 356 1.75 -32.92 14.02
C TYR A 356 1.91 -31.98 15.21
N SER A 357 2.94 -32.25 16.00
CA SER A 357 3.35 -31.40 17.12
C SER A 357 4.86 -31.28 17.13
N VAL A 358 5.35 -30.04 17.25
CA VAL A 358 6.77 -29.71 17.29
C VAL A 358 7.06 -28.90 18.54
N ILE A 359 8.14 -29.25 19.22
CA ILE A 359 8.59 -28.55 20.41
C ILE A 359 9.57 -27.46 19.98
N TRP A 360 9.37 -26.25 20.49
CA TRP A 360 10.38 -25.19 20.41
C TRP A 360 10.81 -24.79 21.82
N ASP A 361 12.12 -24.67 22.01
CA ASP A 361 12.77 -24.39 23.30
C ASP A 361 13.26 -22.93 23.41
N GLY A 362 12.80 -22.04 22.53
CA GLY A 362 13.15 -20.62 22.57
C GLY A 362 14.60 -20.36 22.18
N LYS A 363 15.12 -21.11 21.20
CA LYS A 363 16.47 -20.97 20.65
C LYS A 363 16.47 -20.66 19.15
N ASP A 364 17.56 -20.05 18.69
CA ASP A 364 17.84 -19.82 17.27
C ASP A 364 18.47 -21.06 16.59
N SER A 365 18.71 -20.96 15.28
CA SER A 365 19.33 -22.02 14.46
C SER A 365 20.75 -22.43 14.88
N SER A 366 21.46 -21.58 15.64
CA SER A 366 22.79 -21.88 16.20
C SER A 366 22.73 -22.52 17.60
N GLY A 367 21.53 -22.70 18.15
CA GLY A 367 21.31 -23.14 19.53
C GLY A 367 21.49 -22.04 20.57
N GLY A 368 21.56 -20.78 20.13
CA GLY A 368 21.63 -19.59 20.95
C GLY A 368 20.31 -19.30 21.64
N ASP A 369 20.40 -18.80 22.87
CA ASP A 369 19.27 -18.45 23.69
C ASP A 369 18.64 -17.11 23.26
N LEU A 370 17.33 -17.10 23.03
CA LEU A 370 16.61 -15.89 22.65
C LEU A 370 16.12 -15.09 23.87
N ASN A 371 16.02 -13.77 23.70
CA ASN A 371 15.50 -12.86 24.73
C ASN A 371 13.99 -13.03 24.95
N SER A 372 13.50 -12.62 26.13
CA SER A 372 12.07 -12.48 26.38
C SER A 372 11.43 -11.51 25.39
N GLY A 373 10.31 -11.89 24.79
CA GLY A 373 9.68 -11.07 23.75
C GLY A 373 8.66 -11.81 22.90
N PHE A 374 8.08 -11.06 21.97
CA PHE A 374 7.19 -11.60 20.95
C PHE A 374 7.98 -12.15 19.77
N TYR A 375 7.53 -13.30 19.27
CA TYR A 375 7.98 -13.90 18.03
C TYR A 375 6.74 -14.31 17.22
N ILE A 376 6.97 -14.68 15.96
CA ILE A 376 5.93 -15.19 15.06
C ILE A 376 6.38 -16.56 14.58
N TYR A 377 5.47 -17.52 14.53
CA TYR A 377 5.71 -18.78 13.83
C TYR A 377 4.78 -18.89 12.63
N SER A 378 5.33 -19.23 11.47
CA SER A 378 4.62 -19.41 10.20
C SER A 378 4.73 -20.86 9.74
N LEU A 379 3.59 -21.44 9.39
CA LEU A 379 3.46 -22.75 8.74
C LEU A 379 3.09 -22.51 7.28
N GLU A 380 3.96 -22.95 6.38
CA GLU A 380 3.69 -23.09 4.96
C GLU A 380 3.54 -24.57 4.64
N ALA A 381 2.45 -24.94 3.96
CA ALA A 381 2.19 -26.28 3.49
C ALA A 381 1.83 -26.26 2.01
N GLU A 382 2.75 -26.74 1.18
CA GLU A 382 2.63 -26.81 -0.27
C GLU A 382 2.25 -28.23 -0.71
N ASN A 383 1.28 -28.35 -1.60
CA ASN A 383 0.98 -29.58 -2.30
C ASN A 383 0.80 -29.29 -3.79
N ASN A 384 0.61 -30.34 -4.61
CA ASN A 384 0.48 -30.21 -6.06
C ASN A 384 -0.73 -29.36 -6.54
N PHE A 385 -1.62 -28.94 -5.63
CA PHE A 385 -2.87 -28.23 -5.95
C PHE A 385 -3.00 -26.88 -5.25
N SER A 386 -2.34 -26.67 -4.10
CA SER A 386 -2.43 -25.43 -3.33
C SER A 386 -1.23 -25.24 -2.41
N VAL A 387 -0.99 -23.98 -2.05
CA VAL A 387 -0.11 -23.59 -0.95
C VAL A 387 -1.00 -22.98 0.13
N SER A 388 -0.84 -23.43 1.38
CA SER A 388 -1.51 -22.83 2.54
C SER A 388 -0.46 -22.23 3.45
N GLU A 389 -0.62 -20.96 3.82
CA GLU A 389 0.26 -20.28 4.77
C GLU A 389 -0.55 -19.77 5.96
N GLN A 390 -0.10 -20.07 7.18
CA GLN A 390 -0.74 -19.63 8.42
C GLN A 390 0.31 -19.18 9.43
N SER A 391 0.05 -18.06 10.11
CA SER A 391 0.96 -17.48 11.10
C SER A 391 0.28 -17.22 12.44
N LYS A 392 1.04 -17.31 13.53
CA LYS A 392 0.57 -17.04 14.91
C LYS A 392 1.66 -16.37 15.74
N LYS A 393 1.25 -15.57 16.72
CA LYS A 393 2.15 -14.91 17.68
C LYS A 393 2.43 -15.82 18.87
N ILE A 394 3.65 -15.76 19.38
CA ILE A 394 4.13 -16.51 20.54
C ILE A 394 4.93 -15.58 21.47
N PHE A 395 4.82 -15.76 22.79
CA PHE A 395 5.53 -14.94 23.78
C PHE A 395 6.46 -15.81 24.65
N LEU A 396 7.76 -15.52 24.61
CA LEU A 396 8.80 -16.18 25.40
C LEU A 396 9.11 -15.35 26.65
N ILE A 397 9.22 -16.03 27.81
CA ILE A 397 9.62 -15.45 29.10
C ILE A 397 10.85 -16.19 29.61
N ARG A 398 12.01 -15.54 29.62
CA ARG A 398 13.23 -16.01 30.27
C ARG A 398 13.50 -15.34 31.61
#